data_AF-A0A8S8ZS73-F1
#
_entry.id   AF-A0A8S8ZS73-F1
#
_cell.length_a   1.000
_cell.length_b   1.000
_cell.length_c   1.000
_cell.angle_alpha   90.00
_cell.angle_beta   90.00
_cell.angle_gamma   90.00
#
_symmetry.space_group_name_H-M   'P 1'
#
loop_
_entity.id
_entity.type
_entity.pdbx_description
1 polymer ?
#
loop_
_entity_poly.entity_id
_entity_poly.type
_entity_poly.pdbx_seq_one_letter_code
_entity_poly.pdbx_strand_id
1 'polypeptide(L)'
;MNTGLPIITTTPSRHPTSCASLSLPLLSLLNRVLPPPPTLSLSIGSGPGLLEALFLHHYPQRASFFYGVEVAPPLSQLKEGKEVNTWLPEQNTVTVPGTWALVGGEILKETGGLVFVYPRSGGLMGRYLEECNAEKLEVVVWIGPRCDVEEYEKVLEGWGVREDLGDEGEDGKLVEEGEVVLVYRRRSTE
;
A
#
# COMPACT_ATOMS: atom_id res chain seq x y z
N MET A 1 25.48 -2.25 -2.25
CA MET A 1 25.15 -2.15 -0.81
C MET A 1 24.30 -3.37 -0.50
N ASN A 2 24.73 -4.20 0.47
CA ASN A 2 23.94 -5.34 0.91
C ASN A 2 22.69 -4.77 1.60
N THR A 3 21.54 -4.77 0.94
CA THR A 3 20.34 -4.03 1.39
C THR A 3 19.69 -4.64 2.62
N GLY A 4 20.19 -5.77 3.13
CA GLY A 4 19.65 -6.47 4.29
C GLY A 4 18.24 -7.05 4.07
N LEU A 5 17.63 -6.79 2.91
CA LEU A 5 16.27 -7.20 2.60
C LEU A 5 16.17 -8.73 2.54
N PRO A 6 15.10 -9.31 3.11
CA PRO A 6 14.87 -10.75 3.03
C PRO A 6 14.67 -11.18 1.58
N ILE A 7 15.13 -12.39 1.26
CA ILE A 7 14.86 -13.01 -0.03
C ILE A 7 13.41 -13.50 -0.03
N ILE A 8 12.62 -13.03 -0.99
CA ILE A 8 11.24 -13.47 -1.23
C ILE A 8 11.17 -14.39 -2.45
N THR A 9 10.13 -15.21 -2.50
CA THR A 9 9.92 -16.20 -3.58
C THR A 9 8.54 -16.02 -4.21
N THR A 10 8.18 -16.90 -5.14
CA THR A 10 6.81 -16.96 -5.69
C THR A 10 5.80 -17.53 -4.70
N THR A 11 6.25 -18.19 -3.63
CA THR A 11 5.38 -18.64 -2.54
C THR A 11 5.25 -17.53 -1.48
N PRO A 12 4.02 -17.10 -1.16
CA PRO A 12 3.78 -16.16 -0.06
C PRO A 12 4.34 -16.65 1.27
N SER A 13 4.94 -15.74 2.02
CA SER A 13 5.43 -16.02 3.37
C SER A 13 5.29 -14.82 4.29
N ARG A 14 5.02 -15.07 5.57
CA ARG A 14 4.98 -14.02 6.59
C ARG A 14 6.37 -13.62 7.03
N HIS A 15 6.55 -12.33 7.27
CA HIS A 15 7.73 -11.78 7.92
C HIS A 15 7.33 -11.10 9.25
N PRO A 16 8.10 -11.24 10.35
CA PRO A 16 7.75 -10.65 11.64
C PRO A 16 7.54 -9.12 11.64
N THR A 17 8.09 -8.42 10.64
CA THR A 17 8.01 -6.96 10.51
C THR A 17 7.09 -6.49 9.36
N SER A 18 6.26 -7.37 8.81
CA SER A 18 5.25 -7.00 7.80
C SER A 18 3.90 -7.58 8.19
N CYS A 19 2.85 -6.77 8.08
CA CYS A 19 1.48 -7.22 8.34
C CYS A 19 0.99 -8.16 7.23
N ALA A 20 1.37 -7.88 5.98
CA ALA A 20 1.04 -8.70 4.83
C ALA A 20 2.07 -9.82 4.62
N SER A 21 1.62 -10.97 4.14
CA SER A 21 2.54 -11.92 3.51
C SER A 21 3.17 -11.33 2.25
N LEU A 22 4.41 -11.75 1.99
CA LEU A 22 5.26 -11.21 0.93
C LEU A 22 5.53 -12.28 -0.12
N SER A 23 5.44 -11.90 -1.39
CA SER A 23 5.70 -12.77 -2.53
C SER A 23 6.14 -11.94 -3.75
N LEU A 24 6.87 -12.55 -4.68
CA LEU A 24 7.21 -11.93 -5.97
C LEU A 24 5.95 -11.60 -6.81
N PRO A 25 4.93 -12.49 -6.89
CA PRO A 25 3.66 -12.18 -7.55
C PRO A 25 2.97 -10.94 -7.00
N LEU A 26 3.00 -10.71 -5.67
CA LEU A 26 2.44 -9.49 -5.07
C LEU A 26 3.14 -8.24 -5.59
N LEU A 27 4.48 -8.23 -5.61
CA LEU A 27 5.23 -7.08 -6.11
C LEU A 27 5.00 -6.84 -7.60
N SER A 28 4.94 -7.92 -8.39
CA SER A 28 4.62 -7.88 -9.83
C SER A 28 3.24 -7.29 -10.07
N LEU A 29 2.24 -7.74 -9.31
CA LEU A 29 0.88 -7.20 -9.36
C LEU A 29 0.87 -5.70 -9.05
N LEU A 30 1.50 -5.26 -7.96
CA LEU A 30 1.57 -3.84 -7.60
C LEU A 30 2.19 -3.01 -8.73
N ASN A 31 3.28 -3.50 -9.34
CA ASN A 31 3.91 -2.80 -10.46
C ASN A 31 3.04 -2.80 -11.73
N ARG A 32 2.22 -3.83 -11.95
CA ARG A 32 1.29 -3.90 -13.09
C ARG A 32 0.10 -2.96 -12.91
N VAL A 33 -0.47 -2.89 -11.70
CA VAL A 33 -1.74 -2.20 -11.49
C VAL A 33 -1.56 -0.73 -11.17
N LEU A 34 -0.54 -0.36 -10.41
CA LEU A 34 -0.32 1.03 -10.01
C LEU A 34 0.04 1.91 -11.21
N PRO A 35 -0.51 3.13 -11.32
CA PRO A 35 -0.20 4.06 -12.40
C PRO A 35 1.31 4.24 -12.56
N PRO A 36 1.86 4.21 -13.79
CA PRO A 36 3.29 4.35 -13.99
C PRO A 36 3.77 5.76 -13.61
N PRO A 37 5.08 5.93 -13.29
CA PRO A 37 5.70 7.25 -13.20
C PRO A 37 5.36 8.12 -14.43
N PRO A 38 5.12 9.44 -14.26
CA PRO A 38 5.32 10.24 -13.05
C PRO A 38 4.12 10.31 -12.10
N THR A 39 3.13 9.43 -12.21
CA THR A 39 1.96 9.43 -11.33
C THR A 39 2.33 8.92 -9.93
N LEU A 40 1.97 9.71 -8.92
CA LEU A 40 2.27 9.41 -7.51
C LEU A 40 1.40 8.25 -6.98
N SER A 41 2.02 7.37 -6.20
CA SER A 41 1.33 6.34 -5.42
C SER A 41 1.71 6.38 -3.95
N LEU A 42 0.75 6.15 -3.06
CA LEU A 42 0.97 6.08 -1.60
C LEU A 42 0.60 4.70 -1.05
N SER A 43 1.45 4.15 -0.19
CA SER A 43 1.16 2.94 0.60
C SER A 43 0.79 3.33 2.03
N ILE A 44 -0.48 3.22 2.38
CA ILE A 44 -1.04 3.62 3.67
C ILE A 44 -0.97 2.45 4.65
N GLY A 45 -0.34 2.70 5.81
CA GLY A 45 -0.07 1.68 6.82
C GLY A 45 1.20 0.89 6.51
N SER A 46 2.26 1.57 6.07
CA SER A 46 3.50 0.91 5.65
C SER A 46 4.23 0.18 6.80
N GLY A 47 3.87 0.44 8.05
CA GLY A 47 4.50 -0.16 9.22
C GLY A 47 6.01 0.10 9.23
N PRO A 48 6.85 -0.94 9.38
CA PRO A 48 8.30 -0.84 9.22
C PRO A 48 8.82 -0.63 7.78
N GLY A 49 7.95 -0.67 6.77
CA GLY A 49 8.28 -0.34 5.39
C GLY A 49 8.83 -1.50 4.55
N LEU A 50 8.68 -2.76 5.00
CA LEU A 50 9.31 -3.90 4.34
C LEU A 50 8.71 -4.20 2.96
N LEU A 51 7.38 -4.14 2.82
CA LEU A 51 6.72 -4.36 1.53
C LEU A 51 7.18 -3.31 0.52
N GLU A 52 7.20 -2.05 0.94
CA GLU A 52 7.58 -0.89 0.15
C GLU A 52 9.06 -0.96 -0.25
N ALA A 53 9.93 -1.31 0.69
CA ALA A 53 11.36 -1.45 0.42
C ALA A 53 11.66 -2.58 -0.58
N LEU A 54 10.98 -3.72 -0.45
CA LEU A 54 11.06 -4.81 -1.43
C LEU A 54 10.51 -4.37 -2.79
N PHE A 55 9.38 -3.67 -2.81
CA PHE A 55 8.79 -3.14 -4.04
C PHE A 55 9.77 -2.21 -4.78
N LEU A 56 10.38 -1.25 -4.08
CA LEU A 56 11.36 -0.33 -4.66
C LEU A 56 12.68 -1.00 -5.03
N HIS A 57 13.06 -2.08 -4.34
CA HIS A 57 14.22 -2.88 -4.72
C HIS A 57 14.03 -3.57 -6.06
N HIS A 58 12.85 -4.14 -6.31
CA HIS A 58 12.51 -4.81 -7.56
C HIS A 58 12.15 -3.82 -8.69
N TYR A 59 11.61 -2.66 -8.35
CA TYR A 59 11.15 -1.65 -9.31
C TYR A 59 11.74 -0.26 -9.00
N PRO A 60 13.06 -0.06 -9.16
CA PRO A 60 13.74 1.18 -8.77
C PRO A 60 13.24 2.42 -9.51
N GLN A 61 12.66 2.28 -10.70
CA GLN A 61 12.03 3.37 -11.46
C GLN A 61 10.83 4.00 -10.71
N ARG A 62 10.26 3.31 -9.72
CA ARG A 62 9.16 3.80 -8.87
C ARG A 62 9.63 4.73 -7.75
N ALA A 63 10.93 4.76 -7.44
CA ALA A 63 11.47 5.39 -6.21
C ALA A 63 11.18 6.89 -6.08
N SER A 64 10.94 7.62 -7.17
CA SER A 64 10.59 9.05 -7.10
C SER A 64 9.09 9.32 -6.97
N PHE A 65 8.24 8.29 -7.04
CA PHE A 65 6.78 8.43 -7.15
C PHE A 65 6.01 7.43 -6.28
N PHE A 66 6.68 6.78 -5.34
CA PHE A 66 6.06 5.82 -4.44
C PHE A 66 6.55 6.04 -3.01
N TYR A 67 5.60 6.24 -2.08
CA TYR A 67 5.88 6.60 -0.70
C TYR A 67 5.08 5.75 0.27
N GLY A 68 5.72 5.29 1.34
CA GLY A 68 5.06 4.65 2.48
C GLY A 68 4.58 5.70 3.48
N VAL A 69 3.36 5.54 3.97
CA VAL A 69 2.71 6.41 4.94
C VAL A 69 2.51 5.63 6.23
N GLU A 70 3.07 6.12 7.33
CA GLU A 70 2.90 5.53 8.66
C GLU A 70 2.69 6.59 9.75
N VAL A 71 2.12 6.19 10.88
CA VAL A 71 1.98 7.07 12.05
C VAL A 71 3.36 7.43 12.58
N ALA A 72 3.59 8.72 12.80
CA ALA A 72 4.81 9.21 13.43
C ALA A 72 4.97 8.56 14.81
N PRO A 73 6.19 8.13 15.19
CA PRO A 73 6.41 7.60 16.52
C PRO A 73 6.17 8.69 17.57
N PRO A 74 5.71 8.34 18.78
CA PRO A 74 5.64 9.29 19.88
C PRO A 74 6.99 9.99 20.11
N LEU A 75 6.97 11.26 20.51
CA LEU A 75 8.17 12.05 20.81
C LEU A 75 9.13 11.36 21.80
N SER A 76 8.61 10.54 22.71
CA SER A 76 9.43 9.74 23.63
C SER A 76 10.26 8.67 22.92
N GLN A 77 9.71 8.01 21.90
CA GLN A 77 10.41 6.99 21.12
C GLN A 77 11.44 7.60 20.16
N LEU A 78 11.16 8.79 19.62
CA LEU A 78 12.15 9.54 18.82
C LEU A 78 13.40 9.89 19.64
N LYS A 79 13.24 10.25 20.91
CA LYS A 79 14.37 10.53 21.82
C LYS A 79 15.22 9.29 22.13
N GLU A 80 14.65 8.09 21.95
CA GLU A 80 15.34 6.81 22.11
C GLU A 80 15.95 6.30 20.79
N GLY A 81 15.85 7.06 19.69
CA GLY A 81 16.36 6.65 18.37
C GLY A 81 15.58 5.51 17.71
N LYS A 82 14.32 5.30 18.10
CA LYS A 82 13.45 4.31 17.42
C LYS A 82 12.84 4.92 16.16
N GLU A 83 13.22 4.36 15.03
CA GLU A 83 12.62 4.66 13.73
C GLU A 83 11.37 3.80 13.52
N VAL A 84 10.37 4.38 12.87
CA VAL A 84 9.14 3.65 12.51
C VAL A 84 9.38 2.79 11.28
N ASN A 85 9.91 3.40 10.21
CA ASN A 85 10.37 2.67 9.03
C ASN A 85 11.83 2.27 9.20
N THR A 86 12.10 0.97 9.27
CA THR A 86 13.46 0.42 9.37
C THR A 86 13.97 -0.13 8.04
N TRP A 87 13.06 -0.34 7.08
CA TRP A 87 13.38 -0.89 5.76
C TRP A 87 13.32 0.14 4.64
N LEU A 88 12.32 1.03 4.69
CA LEU A 88 12.07 2.03 3.66
C LEU A 88 12.97 3.26 3.88
N PRO A 89 13.71 3.74 2.88
CA PRO A 89 14.51 4.96 3.02
C PRO A 89 13.67 6.17 3.43
N GLU A 90 14.29 7.10 4.17
CA GLU A 90 13.63 8.31 4.67
C GLU A 90 12.98 9.12 3.55
N GLN A 91 13.64 9.26 2.39
CA GLN A 91 13.09 10.00 1.26
C GLN A 91 11.82 9.39 0.64
N ASN A 92 11.50 8.13 0.97
CA ASN A 92 10.30 7.42 0.54
C ASN A 92 9.27 7.28 1.69
N THR A 93 9.55 7.87 2.85
CA THR A 93 8.69 7.80 4.03
C THR A 93 7.94 9.11 4.22
N VAL A 94 6.65 8.99 4.48
CA VAL A 94 5.77 10.07 4.90
C VAL A 94 5.16 9.68 6.24
N THR A 95 5.07 10.62 7.17
CA THR A 95 4.46 10.36 8.49
C THR A 95 3.21 11.18 8.73
N VAL A 96 2.26 10.59 9.45
CA VAL A 96 1.02 11.26 9.88
C VAL A 96 0.94 11.32 11.41
N PRO A 97 0.29 12.34 12.00
CA PRO A 97 0.32 12.57 13.45
C PRO A 97 -0.51 11.56 14.26
N GLY A 98 -1.26 10.67 13.63
CA GLY A 98 -2.07 9.68 14.32
C GLY A 98 -2.74 8.69 13.38
N THR A 99 -3.25 7.61 13.97
CA THR A 99 -3.85 6.47 13.24
C THR A 99 -5.06 6.84 12.37
N TRP A 100 -5.71 7.98 12.64
CA TRP A 100 -6.88 8.47 11.90
C TRP A 100 -6.58 9.69 11.03
N ALA A 101 -5.32 10.09 10.97
CA ALA A 101 -4.88 11.24 10.21
C ALA A 101 -4.65 10.86 8.74
N LEU A 102 -4.87 11.84 7.88
CA LEU A 102 -4.58 11.76 6.45
C LEU A 102 -3.24 12.45 6.18
N VAL A 103 -2.61 12.09 5.07
CA VAL A 103 -1.52 12.88 4.53
C VAL A 103 -2.05 14.26 4.07
N GLY A 104 -1.19 15.26 3.94
CA GLY A 104 -1.57 16.60 3.49
C GLY A 104 -2.38 16.59 2.19
N GLY A 105 -3.35 17.51 2.08
CA GLY A 105 -4.27 17.53 0.94
C GLY A 105 -3.61 17.75 -0.43
N GLU A 106 -2.45 18.43 -0.48
CA GLU A 106 -1.73 18.64 -1.74
C GLU A 106 -1.21 17.33 -2.35
N ILE A 107 -0.59 16.47 -1.53
CA ILE A 107 -0.08 15.19 -2.00
C ILE A 107 -1.21 14.22 -2.36
N LEU A 108 -2.33 14.25 -1.63
CA LEU A 108 -3.52 13.46 -1.97
C LEU A 108 -4.15 13.88 -3.30
N LYS A 109 -4.14 15.17 -3.63
CA LYS A 109 -4.63 15.69 -4.92
C LYS A 109 -3.76 15.27 -6.11
N GLU A 110 -2.50 14.94 -5.89
CA GLU A 110 -1.56 14.46 -6.91
C GLU A 110 -1.49 12.92 -6.99
N THR A 111 -2.09 12.22 -6.02
CA THR A 111 -2.03 10.76 -5.92
C THR A 111 -2.94 10.10 -6.95
N GLY A 112 -2.37 9.23 -7.77
CA GLY A 112 -3.12 8.39 -8.71
C GLY A 112 -3.28 6.93 -8.28
N GLY A 113 -2.46 6.46 -7.34
CA GLY A 113 -2.54 5.10 -6.79
C GLY A 113 -2.55 5.10 -5.27
N LEU A 114 -3.47 4.36 -4.66
CA LEU A 114 -3.45 4.09 -3.22
C LEU A 114 -3.27 2.59 -2.98
N VAL A 115 -2.39 2.23 -2.06
CA VAL A 115 -2.26 0.87 -1.53
C VAL A 115 -2.60 0.95 -0.04
N PHE A 116 -3.62 0.24 0.40
CA PHE A 116 -3.95 0.09 1.81
C PHE A 116 -3.45 -1.26 2.30
N VAL A 117 -2.52 -1.25 3.25
CA VAL A 117 -1.96 -2.46 3.86
C VAL A 117 -2.51 -2.58 5.26
N TYR A 118 -3.37 -3.57 5.50
CA TYR A 118 -4.02 -3.80 6.79
C TYR A 118 -4.56 -2.50 7.42
N PRO A 119 -5.38 -1.73 6.66
CA PRO A 119 -5.89 -0.45 7.15
C PRO A 119 -6.70 -0.63 8.43
N ARG A 120 -6.80 0.44 9.22
CA ARG A 120 -7.43 0.37 10.54
C ARG A 120 -8.95 0.22 10.50
N SER A 121 -9.60 0.83 9.49
CA SER A 121 -11.05 0.76 9.28
C SER A 121 -11.42 1.23 7.88
N GLY A 122 -12.59 0.81 7.39
CA GLY A 122 -13.19 1.31 6.15
C GLY A 122 -13.46 2.82 6.19
N GLY A 123 -13.77 3.38 7.36
CA GLY A 123 -14.00 4.83 7.51
C GLY A 123 -12.76 5.68 7.25
N LEU A 124 -11.56 5.21 7.66
CA LEU A 124 -10.30 5.88 7.31
C LEU A 124 -10.04 5.81 5.81
N MET A 125 -10.24 4.63 5.21
CA MET A 125 -10.07 4.43 3.78
C MET A 125 -11.00 5.35 2.98
N GLY A 126 -12.28 5.43 3.35
CA GLY A 126 -13.25 6.33 2.71
C GLY A 126 -12.78 7.79 2.69
N ARG A 127 -12.24 8.28 3.81
CA ARG A 127 -11.71 9.64 3.91
C ARG A 127 -10.50 9.89 2.99
N TYR A 128 -9.61 8.90 2.82
CA TYR A 128 -8.52 9.01 1.84
C TYR A 128 -9.08 9.12 0.41
N LEU A 129 -10.08 8.32 0.07
CA LEU A 129 -10.71 8.34 -1.26
C LEU A 129 -11.44 9.67 -1.53
N GLU A 130 -12.07 10.25 -0.52
CA GLU A 130 -12.79 11.53 -0.62
C GLU A 130 -11.86 12.74 -0.81
N GLU A 131 -10.68 12.74 -0.17
CA GLU A 131 -9.71 13.85 -0.26
C GLU A 131 -8.84 13.79 -1.52
N CYS A 132 -8.73 12.64 -2.17
CA CYS A 132 -8.04 12.50 -3.44
C CYS A 132 -8.78 13.23 -4.56
N ASN A 133 -8.02 13.70 -5.57
CA ASN A 133 -8.63 14.23 -6.78
C ASN A 133 -9.27 13.08 -7.58
N ALA A 134 -10.59 13.17 -7.79
CA ALA A 134 -11.38 12.17 -8.51
C ALA A 134 -10.93 11.92 -9.96
N GLU A 135 -10.27 12.91 -10.59
CA GLU A 135 -9.74 12.79 -11.95
C GLU A 135 -8.33 12.18 -12.00
N LYS A 136 -7.61 12.16 -10.87
CA LYS A 136 -6.25 11.61 -10.79
C LYS A 136 -6.21 10.23 -10.16
N LEU A 137 -7.04 9.95 -9.15
CA LEU A 137 -7.05 8.65 -8.47
C LEU A 137 -7.63 7.58 -9.40
N GLU A 138 -6.75 6.75 -9.96
CA GLU A 138 -7.07 5.72 -10.94
C GLU A 138 -7.26 4.34 -10.29
N VAL A 139 -6.47 4.05 -9.26
CA VAL A 139 -6.31 2.69 -8.72
C VAL A 139 -6.26 2.70 -7.21
N VAL A 140 -7.00 1.77 -6.62
CA VAL A 140 -6.92 1.46 -5.20
C VAL A 140 -6.64 -0.03 -5.05
N VAL A 141 -5.57 -0.35 -4.34
CA VAL A 141 -5.22 -1.70 -3.92
C VAL A 141 -5.48 -1.82 -2.43
N TRP A 142 -6.14 -2.88 -2.01
CA TRP A 142 -6.32 -3.21 -0.61
C TRP A 142 -5.70 -4.59 -0.34
N ILE A 143 -4.93 -4.69 0.73
CA ILE A 143 -4.27 -5.92 1.17
C ILE A 143 -4.64 -6.12 2.64
N GLY A 144 -5.25 -7.25 2.97
CA GLY A 144 -5.70 -7.50 4.33
C GLY A 144 -6.29 -8.89 4.55
N PRO A 145 -6.79 -9.17 5.75
CA PRO A 145 -7.33 -10.47 6.10
C PRO A 145 -8.70 -10.67 5.45
N ARG A 146 -8.96 -11.91 4.99
CA ARG A 146 -10.20 -12.25 4.28
C ARG A 146 -11.47 -11.98 5.08
N CYS A 147 -11.40 -12.08 6.42
CA CYS A 147 -12.55 -11.83 7.29
C CYS A 147 -13.01 -10.36 7.30
N ASP A 148 -12.15 -9.42 6.91
CA ASP A 148 -12.46 -8.00 6.96
C ASP A 148 -13.00 -7.47 5.63
N VAL A 149 -12.96 -8.28 4.56
CA VAL A 149 -13.33 -7.89 3.19
C VAL A 149 -14.68 -7.18 3.14
N GLU A 150 -15.70 -7.68 3.85
CA GLU A 150 -17.05 -7.12 3.80
C GLU A 150 -17.11 -5.64 4.24
N GLU A 151 -16.25 -5.22 5.17
CA GLU A 151 -16.19 -3.83 5.63
C GLU A 151 -15.63 -2.91 4.53
N TYR A 152 -14.52 -3.34 3.90
CA TYR A 152 -13.78 -2.52 2.95
C TYR A 152 -14.39 -2.56 1.55
N GLU A 153 -14.97 -3.69 1.15
CA GLU A 153 -15.61 -3.88 -0.14
C GLU A 153 -16.76 -2.87 -0.33
N LYS A 154 -17.60 -2.64 0.69
CA LYS A 154 -18.65 -1.62 0.64
C LYS A 154 -18.14 -0.22 0.30
N VAL A 155 -16.98 0.15 0.84
CA VAL A 155 -16.35 1.46 0.58
C VAL A 155 -15.74 1.51 -0.82
N LEU A 156 -15.05 0.45 -1.23
CA LEU A 156 -14.40 0.33 -2.54
C LEU A 156 -15.41 0.25 -3.69
N GLU A 157 -16.50 -0.49 -3.50
CA GLU A 157 -17.65 -0.53 -4.40
C GLU A 157 -18.37 0.83 -4.45
N GLY A 158 -18.33 1.63 -3.40
CA GLY A 158 -18.78 3.02 -3.49
C GLY A 158 -17.95 3.84 -4.50
N TRP A 159 -16.66 3.56 -4.58
CA TRP A 159 -15.68 4.35 -5.32
C TRP A 159 -15.40 3.89 -6.76
N GLY A 160 -15.33 2.57 -7.00
CA GLY A 160 -14.79 1.99 -8.24
C GLY A 160 -15.42 0.67 -8.67
N VAL A 161 -14.77 0.01 -9.61
CA VAL A 161 -15.10 -1.35 -10.09
C VAL A 161 -13.93 -2.27 -9.75
N ARG A 162 -14.25 -3.44 -9.18
CA ARG A 162 -13.27 -4.47 -8.86
C ARG A 162 -12.65 -5.03 -10.14
N GLU A 163 -11.32 -5.06 -10.21
CA GLU A 163 -10.58 -5.79 -11.23
C GLU A 163 -10.58 -7.27 -10.85
N ASP A 164 -11.02 -8.13 -11.78
CA ASP A 164 -10.90 -9.58 -11.61
C ASP A 164 -9.45 -9.99 -11.86
N LEU A 165 -8.79 -10.48 -10.80
CA LEU A 165 -7.39 -10.88 -10.84
C LEU A 165 -7.22 -12.39 -11.15
N GLY A 166 -8.31 -13.16 -11.21
CA GLY A 166 -8.29 -14.62 -11.21
C GLY A 166 -7.88 -15.22 -9.85
N ASP A 167 -7.95 -16.55 -9.75
CA ASP A 167 -7.64 -17.30 -8.51
C ASP A 167 -6.13 -17.42 -8.22
N GLU A 168 -5.29 -17.17 -9.22
CA GLU A 168 -3.83 -17.17 -9.13
C GLU A 168 -3.31 -15.96 -9.95
N GLY A 169 -2.44 -15.14 -9.37
CA GLY A 169 -1.74 -14.14 -10.19
C GLY A 169 -0.97 -14.86 -11.29
N GLU A 170 -0.69 -14.19 -12.42
CA GLU A 170 -0.01 -14.81 -13.59
C GLU A 170 1.26 -15.63 -13.23
N ASP A 171 1.88 -15.37 -12.07
CA ASP A 171 3.10 -16.00 -11.57
C ASP A 171 2.95 -16.78 -10.23
N GLY A 172 1.73 -17.00 -9.73
CA GLY A 172 1.45 -17.75 -8.50
C GLY A 172 0.58 -17.02 -7.45
N LYS A 173 0.51 -17.58 -6.23
CA LYS A 173 -0.29 -17.00 -5.13
C LYS A 173 0.27 -15.63 -4.72
N LEU A 174 -0.59 -14.64 -4.61
CA LEU A 174 -0.21 -13.28 -4.20
C LEU A 174 0.11 -13.20 -2.71
N VAL A 175 -0.76 -13.78 -1.89
CA VAL A 175 -0.72 -13.74 -0.41
C VAL A 175 -1.14 -15.10 0.16
N GLU A 176 -0.93 -15.32 1.47
CA GLU A 176 -1.37 -16.55 2.15
C GLU A 176 -2.90 -16.69 2.18
N GLU A 177 -3.41 -17.90 2.44
CA GLU A 177 -4.84 -18.26 2.29
C GLU A 177 -5.81 -17.39 3.13
N GLY A 178 -5.35 -16.92 4.30
CA GLY A 178 -6.10 -16.04 5.19
C GLY A 178 -6.13 -14.57 4.76
N GLU A 179 -5.39 -14.21 3.71
CA GLU A 179 -5.27 -12.85 3.18
C GLU A 179 -5.90 -12.77 1.78
N VAL A 180 -6.18 -11.55 1.36
CA VAL A 180 -6.62 -11.27 -0.02
C VAL A 180 -6.11 -9.91 -0.47
N VAL A 181 -5.87 -9.80 -1.76
CA VAL A 181 -5.59 -8.55 -2.46
C VAL A 181 -6.81 -8.19 -3.28
N LEU A 182 -7.34 -6.99 -3.08
CA LEU A 182 -8.41 -6.43 -3.89
C LEU A 182 -7.84 -5.28 -4.71
N VAL A 183 -8.12 -5.26 -6.00
CA VAL A 183 -7.75 -4.15 -6.89
C VAL A 183 -9.05 -3.55 -7.42
N TYR A 184 -9.19 -2.24 -7.25
CA TYR A 184 -10.29 -1.47 -7.78
C TYR A 184 -9.76 -0.41 -8.74
N ARG A 185 -10.48 -0.22 -9.84
CA ARG A 185 -10.27 0.86 -10.80
C ARG A 185 -11.37 1.88 -10.65
N ARG A 186 -11.03 3.15 -10.86
CA ARG A 186 -12.02 4.23 -10.89
C ARG A 186 -13.12 3.92 -11.93
N ARG A 187 -14.38 4.15 -11.58
CA ARG A 187 -15.47 4.10 -12.56
C ARG A 187 -15.25 5.19 -13.60
N SER A 188 -15.25 4.81 -14.88
CA SER A 188 -15.39 5.78 -15.95
C SER A 188 -16.73 6.50 -15.77
N THR A 189 -16.69 7.81 -15.64
CA THR A 189 -17.88 8.65 -15.79
C THR A 189 -18.14 8.78 -17.28
N GLU A 190 -19.13 8.04 -17.79
CA GLU A 190 -19.70 8.28 -19.12
C GLU A 190 -20.42 9.63 -19.20
#